data_AF-A2SMR3-F1
#
_entry.id   AF-A2SMR3-F1
#
_cell.length_a   1.000
_cell.length_b   1.000
_cell.length_c   1.000
_cell.angle_alpha   90.00
_cell.angle_beta   90.00
_cell.angle_gamma   90.00
#
_symmetry.space_group_name_H-M   'P 1'
#
loop_
_entity.id
_entity.type
_entity.pdbx_description
1 polymer ?
#
loop_
_entity_poly.entity_id
_entity_poly.type
_entity_poly.pdbx_seq_one_letter_code
_entity_poly.pdbx_strand_id
1 'polypeptide(L)'
;MSTNSECAFIEVAKGKWYYLLEDYDAPKNAWDWRDHASAYGPFATEEAADQHLRDNHANPGGSWSRPLPEGVDALDMSKDETLARLIQSARAPTASRRRW
;
A
#
# COMPACT_ATOMS: atom_id res chain seq x y z
N MET A 1 -19.37 -0.25 -6.38
CA MET A 1 -18.99 -1.61 -6.81
C MET A 1 -17.61 -1.90 -6.23
N SER A 2 -17.41 -3.03 -5.57
CA SER A 2 -16.10 -3.46 -5.05
C SER A 2 -15.28 -4.05 -6.20
N THR A 3 -13.98 -3.74 -6.28
CA THR A 3 -13.11 -4.23 -7.36
C THR A 3 -12.54 -5.63 -7.12
N ASN A 4 -12.79 -6.21 -5.94
CA ASN A 4 -12.22 -7.49 -5.52
C ASN A 4 -10.68 -7.51 -5.69
N SER A 5 -10.05 -6.35 -5.48
CA SER A 5 -8.60 -6.15 -5.47
C SER A 5 -8.05 -6.38 -4.06
N GLU A 6 -6.88 -7.00 -3.98
CA GLU A 6 -6.13 -7.12 -2.74
C GLU A 6 -5.53 -5.77 -2.31
N CYS A 7 -5.55 -5.50 -1.02
CA CYS A 7 -4.97 -4.29 -0.44
C CYS A 7 -4.24 -4.60 0.87
N ALA A 8 -3.09 -3.98 1.09
CA ALA A 8 -2.30 -4.14 2.31
C ALA A 8 -1.71 -2.82 2.81
N PHE A 9 -1.86 -2.52 4.09
CA PHE A 9 -1.21 -1.38 4.74
C PHE A 9 0.05 -1.87 5.48
N ILE A 10 1.19 -1.24 5.26
CA ILE A 10 2.47 -1.68 5.82
C ILE A 10 3.21 -0.49 6.40
N GLU A 11 3.59 -0.59 7.66
CA GLU A 11 4.51 0.35 8.30
C GLU A 11 5.95 -0.13 8.10
N VAL A 12 6.72 0.62 7.31
CA VAL A 12 8.09 0.22 6.92
C VAL A 12 9.13 0.79 7.88
N ALA A 13 8.83 1.94 8.46
CA ALA A 13 9.57 2.54 9.55
C ALA A 13 8.60 3.34 10.41
N LYS A 14 9.00 3.68 11.63
CA LYS A 14 8.14 4.41 12.58
C LYS A 14 7.50 5.65 11.94
N GLY A 15 6.17 5.65 11.82
CA GLY A 15 5.41 6.75 11.19
C GLY A 15 5.57 6.87 9.67
N LYS A 16 6.03 5.80 8.99
CA LYS A 16 6.11 5.70 7.53
C LYS A 16 5.26 4.53 7.04
N TRP A 17 4.01 4.85 6.79
CA TRP A 17 2.99 3.93 6.30
C TRP A 17 2.93 3.96 4.78
N TYR A 18 2.69 2.80 4.19
CA TYR A 18 2.43 2.64 2.77
C TYR A 18 1.22 1.74 2.61
N TYR A 19 0.47 1.93 1.53
CA TYR A 19 -0.49 0.92 1.11
C TYR A 19 -0.09 0.33 -0.24
N LEU A 20 -0.28 -0.97 -0.38
CA LEU A 20 -0.14 -1.73 -1.60
C LEU A 20 -1.54 -2.01 -2.13
N LEU A 21 -1.75 -1.78 -3.42
CA LEU A 21 -3.02 -2.02 -4.08
C LEU A 21 -2.77 -2.85 -5.33
N GLU A 22 -3.44 -4.00 -5.42
CA GLU A 22 -3.43 -4.82 -6.63
C GLU A 22 -3.94 -4.01 -7.83
N ASP A 23 -3.17 -4.00 -8.92
CA ASP A 23 -3.60 -3.36 -10.16
C ASP A 23 -4.78 -4.10 -10.77
N TYR A 24 -5.71 -3.36 -11.39
CA TYR A 24 -6.93 -3.96 -11.95
C TYR A 24 -6.66 -5.01 -13.03
N ASP A 25 -5.54 -4.87 -13.75
CA ASP A 25 -5.10 -5.78 -14.81
C ASP A 25 -4.28 -6.98 -14.26
N ALA A 26 -4.11 -7.07 -12.94
CA ALA A 26 -3.33 -8.15 -12.34
C ALA A 26 -3.97 -9.52 -12.65
N PRO A 27 -3.16 -10.53 -13.01
CA PRO A 27 -3.67 -11.88 -13.21
C PRO A 27 -4.19 -12.43 -11.88
N LYS A 28 -5.49 -12.78 -11.83
CA LYS A 28 -6.16 -13.28 -10.61
C LYS A 28 -5.62 -14.62 -10.07
N ASN A 29 -4.73 -15.27 -10.81
CA ASN A 29 -4.02 -16.50 -10.41
C ASN A 29 -2.52 -16.25 -10.19
N ALA A 30 -2.10 -14.99 -9.98
CA ALA A 30 -0.73 -14.70 -9.59
C ALA A 30 -0.41 -15.43 -8.29
N TRP A 31 0.78 -16.04 -8.23
CA TRP A 31 1.27 -16.63 -6.99
C TRP A 31 1.46 -15.57 -5.89
N ASP A 32 1.91 -14.39 -6.27
CA ASP A 32 1.99 -13.21 -5.41
C ASP A 32 1.36 -12.02 -6.14
N TRP A 33 0.22 -11.54 -5.67
CA TRP A 33 -0.47 -10.39 -6.25
C TRP A 33 0.37 -9.10 -6.14
N ARG A 34 1.29 -9.04 -5.17
CA ARG A 34 2.16 -7.88 -4.95
C ARG A 34 3.08 -7.61 -6.14
N ASP A 35 3.38 -8.61 -6.96
CA ASP A 35 4.18 -8.43 -8.17
C ASP A 35 3.48 -7.55 -9.22
N HIS A 36 2.14 -7.51 -9.14
CA HIS A 36 1.24 -6.72 -9.97
C HIS A 36 0.48 -5.70 -9.10
N ALA A 37 1.15 -5.14 -8.10
CA ALA A 37 0.59 -4.11 -7.25
C ALA A 37 1.32 -2.79 -7.42
N SER A 38 0.63 -1.71 -7.06
CA SER A 38 1.19 -0.38 -6.92
C SER A 38 1.28 0.00 -5.45
N ALA A 39 2.41 0.58 -5.04
CA ALA A 39 2.59 1.12 -3.70
C ALA A 39 2.38 2.63 -3.65
N TYR A 40 1.86 3.11 -2.52
CA TYR A 40 1.58 4.52 -2.29
C TYR A 40 2.05 4.93 -0.90
N GLY A 41 2.65 6.10 -0.78
CA GLY A 41 3.18 6.64 0.47
C GLY A 41 4.49 7.40 0.26
N PRO A 42 5.23 7.73 1.33
CA PRO A 42 4.90 7.45 2.73
C PRO A 42 3.76 8.32 3.27
N PHE A 43 2.97 7.74 4.18
CA PHE A 43 1.96 8.39 5.00
C PHE A 43 2.40 8.42 6.46
N ALA A 44 1.91 9.39 7.23
CA ALA A 44 2.25 9.52 8.64
C ALA A 44 1.55 8.48 9.54
N THR A 45 0.35 8.02 9.14
CA THR A 45 -0.47 7.05 9.88
C THR A 45 -1.16 6.08 8.92
N GLU A 46 -1.60 4.94 9.45
CA GLU A 46 -2.46 3.98 8.72
C GLU A 46 -3.74 4.67 8.24
N GLU A 47 -4.37 5.49 9.09
CA GLU A 47 -5.60 6.20 8.74
C GLU A 47 -5.41 7.18 7.57
N ALA A 48 -4.26 7.83 7.46
CA ALA A 48 -3.95 8.71 6.33
C ALA A 48 -3.80 7.90 5.02
N ALA A 49 -3.25 6.69 5.11
CA ALA A 49 -3.17 5.77 3.99
C ALA A 49 -4.56 5.26 3.58
N ASP A 50 -5.41 4.85 4.53
CA ASP A 50 -6.80 4.46 4.28
C ASP A 50 -7.61 5.59 3.65
N GLN A 51 -7.49 6.80 4.19
CA GLN A 51 -8.21 7.95 3.67
C GLN A 51 -7.78 8.29 2.24
N HIS A 52 -6.49 8.21 1.93
CA HIS A 52 -5.99 8.40 0.57
C HIS A 52 -6.49 7.31 -0.38
N LEU A 53 -6.47 6.05 0.06
CA LEU A 53 -7.02 4.92 -0.69
C LEU A 53 -8.49 5.14 -1.04
N ARG A 54 -9.31 5.55 -0.06
CA ARG A 54 -10.75 5.78 -0.25
C ARG A 54 -11.08 6.99 -1.11
N ASP A 55 -10.23 8.02 -1.11
CA ASP A 55 -10.39 9.23 -1.93
C ASP A 55 -9.99 8.98 -3.40
N ASN A 56 -9.02 8.09 -3.65
CA ASN A 56 -8.40 7.92 -4.97
C ASN A 56 -8.73 6.61 -5.67
N HIS A 57 -9.16 5.57 -4.94
CA HIS A 57 -9.39 4.24 -5.48
C HIS A 57 -10.77 3.71 -5.09
N ALA A 58 -11.34 2.91 -5.99
CA ALA A 58 -12.57 2.17 -5.69
C ALA A 58 -12.30 1.15 -4.58
N ASN A 59 -13.29 0.94 -3.72
CA ASN A 59 -13.16 0.12 -2.50
C ASN A 59 -12.60 -1.28 -2.83
N PRO A 60 -11.38 -1.62 -2.37
CA PRO A 60 -10.86 -2.97 -2.48
C PRO A 60 -11.69 -3.90 -1.58
N GLY A 61 -11.94 -5.13 -2.05
CA GLY A 61 -12.87 -6.05 -1.39
C GLY A 61 -12.44 -6.47 0.02
N GLY A 62 -11.17 -6.32 0.35
CA GLY A 62 -10.60 -6.48 1.68
C GLY A 62 -9.23 -5.81 1.77
N SER A 63 -8.86 -5.39 2.98
CA SER A 63 -7.53 -4.89 3.29
C SER A 63 -7.04 -5.48 4.61
N TRP A 64 -5.75 -5.72 4.72
CA TRP A 64 -5.10 -6.09 5.98
C TRP A 64 -3.98 -5.09 6.29
N SER A 65 -3.61 -4.96 7.58
CA SER A 65 -2.54 -4.08 8.00
C SER A 65 -1.42 -4.84 8.72
N ARG A 66 -0.18 -4.38 8.52
CA ARG A 66 1.03 -4.85 9.17
C ARG A 66 1.74 -3.68 9.85
N PRO A 67 1.42 -3.38 11.11
CA PRO A 67 2.15 -2.40 11.89
C PRO A 67 3.59 -2.87 12.16
N LEU A 68 4.47 -1.92 12.45
CA LEU A 68 5.85 -2.21 12.82
C LEU A 68 5.86 -2.91 14.20
N PRO A 69 6.66 -3.98 14.39
CA PRO A 69 6.77 -4.63 15.69
C PRO A 69 7.30 -3.65 16.75
N GLU A 70 6.82 -3.78 17.99
CA GLU A 70 7.28 -2.94 19.09
C GLU A 70 8.80 -3.09 19.30
N GLY A 71 9.49 -1.96 19.45
CA GLY A 71 10.94 -1.92 19.63
C GLY A 71 11.77 -2.03 18.34
N VAL A 72 11.12 -2.02 17.17
CA VAL A 72 11.80 -1.98 15.85
C VAL A 72 11.67 -0.57 15.26
N ASP A 73 12.75 -0.01 14.74
CA ASP A 73 12.74 1.31 14.08
C ASP A 73 12.38 1.25 12.60
N ALA A 74 12.72 0.13 11.93
CA ALA A 74 12.40 -0.14 10.53
C ALA A 74 12.31 -1.65 10.24
N LEU A 75 11.43 -2.02 9.32
CA LEU A 75 11.33 -3.38 8.82
C LEU A 75 12.59 -3.76 8.05
N ASP A 76 13.08 -4.98 8.31
CA ASP A 76 14.10 -5.61 7.47
C ASP A 76 13.47 -6.04 6.13
N MET A 77 13.50 -5.13 5.16
CA MET A 77 13.02 -5.37 3.80
C MET A 77 13.98 -6.24 2.96
N SER A 78 15.17 -6.60 3.47
CA SER A 78 16.13 -7.40 2.69
C SER A 78 15.64 -8.83 2.43
N LYS A 79 14.65 -9.27 3.22
CA LYS A 79 14.01 -10.60 3.08
C LYS A 79 12.78 -10.60 2.18
N ASP A 80 12.30 -9.42 1.75
CA ASP A 80 11.09 -9.26 0.94
C ASP A 80 11.40 -8.31 -0.22
N GLU A 81 12.04 -8.87 -1.26
CA GLU A 81 12.48 -8.13 -2.44
C GLU A 81 11.31 -7.45 -3.17
N THR A 82 10.15 -8.10 -3.21
CA THR A 82 8.92 -7.55 -3.80
C THR A 82 8.45 -6.31 -3.05
N LEU A 83 8.38 -6.38 -1.71
CA LEU A 83 8.07 -5.20 -0.90
C LEU A 83 9.11 -4.11 -1.08
N ALA A 84 10.41 -4.44 -1.04
CA ALA A 84 11.48 -3.46 -1.23
C ALA A 84 11.37 -2.74 -2.58
N ARG A 85 11.06 -3.47 -3.67
CA ARG A 85 10.81 -2.91 -5.01
C ARG A 85 9.60 -1.99 -5.01
N LEU A 86 8.50 -2.43 -4.42
CA LEU A 86 7.26 -1.67 -4.33
C LEU A 86 7.47 -0.35 -3.60
N ILE A 87 8.08 -0.37 -2.42
CA ILE A 87 8.36 0.84 -1.63
C ILE A 87 9.30 1.80 -2.38
N GLN A 88 10.33 1.28 -3.07
CA GLN A 88 11.21 2.12 -3.91
C GLN A 88 10.47 2.79 -5.07
N SER A 89 9.48 2.09 -5.65
CA SER A 89 8.63 2.61 -6.73
C SER A 89 7.37 3.32 -6.22
N ALA A 90 7.24 3.53 -4.90
CA ALA A 90 6.01 4.03 -4.31
C ALA A 90 5.67 5.42 -4.83
N ARG A 91 4.40 5.58 -5.21
CA ARG A 91 3.88 6.86 -5.66
C ARG A 91 3.64 7.72 -4.43
N ALA A 92 4.27 8.88 -4.41
CA ALA A 92 3.97 9.89 -3.41
C ALA A 92 2.46 10.21 -3.46
N PRO A 93 1.81 10.45 -2.31
CA PRO A 93 0.43 10.91 -2.30
C PRO A 93 0.39 12.27 -2.99
N THR A 94 0.00 12.27 -4.26
CA THR A 94 -0.26 13.50 -4.99
C THR A 94 -1.44 14.17 -4.29
N ALA A 95 -1.21 15.34 -3.68
CA ALA A 95 -2.27 16.18 -3.15
C ALA A 95 -3.36 16.29 -4.22
N SER A 96 -4.53 15.71 -3.94
CA SER A 96 -5.62 15.67 -4.92
C SER A 96 -5.90 17.11 -5.33
N ARG A 97 -5.61 17.43 -6.60
CA ARG A 97 -6.02 18.71 -7.17
C ARG A 97 -7.54 18.64 -7.25
N ARG A 98 -8.22 19.14 -6.22
CA ARG A 98 -9.63 19.52 -6.30
C ARG A 98 -9.80 20.38 -7.54
N ARG A 99 -10.33 19.80 -8.62
CA ARG A 99 -10.93 20.58 -9.70
C ARG A 99 -12.32 20.97 -9.19
N TRP A 100 -12.46 22.27 -8.98
CA TRP A 100 -13.71 22.98 -8.72
C TRP A 100 -14.62 22.89 -9.95
#